data_AF-A0A7V3BMQ3-F1
#
_entry.id   AF-A0A7V3BMQ3-F1
#
_cell.length_a   1.000
_cell.length_b   1.000
_cell.length_c   1.000
_cell.angle_alpha   90.00
_cell.angle_beta   90.00
_cell.angle_gamma   90.00
#
_symmetry.space_group_name_H-M   'P 1'
#
loop_
_entity.id
_entity.type
_entity.pdbx_description
1 polymer ?
#
loop_
_entity_poly.entity_id
_entity_poly.type
_entity_poly.pdbx_seq_one_letter_code
_entity_poly.pdbx_strand_id
1 'polypeptide(L)'
;MRIVEKGSRRPNGAGDRGMPTLRCPGEPVKSLQRIASQDVEMRGKLLRKNDHSRWFISSANRAPKTFMDPDTFDINRYPNPHVAFGSGIHHCLGATLARLEGQEAIKALAERFPSLELETEELEYQPSITFRSLKSLPVTWN
;
A
#
# COMPACT_ATOMS: atom_id res chain seq x y z
N MET A 1 -23.09 -5.97 -4.85
CA MET A 1 -21.82 -6.63 -4.49
C MET A 1 -22.15 -7.81 -3.57
N ARG A 2 -22.16 -9.05 -4.07
CA ARG A 2 -22.62 -10.22 -3.30
C ARG A 2 -21.51 -10.69 -2.36
N ILE A 3 -21.78 -10.59 -1.06
CA ILE A 3 -21.00 -11.23 0.00
C ILE A 3 -21.31 -12.73 -0.07
N VAL A 4 -20.31 -13.55 -0.37
CA VAL A 4 -20.41 -15.01 -0.25
C VAL A 4 -19.69 -15.39 1.04
N GLU A 5 -20.47 -15.68 2.08
CA GLU A 5 -20.02 -16.41 3.25
C GLU A 5 -19.65 -17.85 2.84
N LYS A 6 -18.46 -18.31 3.23
CA LYS A 6 -18.17 -19.73 3.32
C LYS A 6 -17.41 -20.00 4.61
N GLY A 7 -18.07 -20.75 5.50
CA GLY A 7 -17.67 -20.96 6.87
C GLY A 7 -16.51 -21.92 7.10
N SER A 8 -16.06 -21.87 8.36
CA SER A 8 -15.58 -22.96 9.20
C SER A 8 -14.39 -23.80 8.72
N ARG A 9 -13.20 -23.46 9.25
CA ARG A 9 -12.31 -24.37 10.01
C ARG A 9 -11.21 -23.55 10.69
N ARG A 10 -11.19 -23.53 12.03
CA ARG A 10 -10.02 -23.08 12.81
C ARG A 10 -9.06 -24.28 12.97
N PRO A 11 -7.76 -24.10 12.71
CA PRO A 11 -6.74 -24.74 13.50
C PRO A 11 -5.94 -23.69 14.29
N ASN A 12 -5.64 -24.04 15.54
CA ASN A 12 -4.75 -23.31 16.44
C ASN A 12 -3.41 -22.98 15.77
N GLY A 13 -2.96 -21.75 15.98
CA GLY A 13 -1.65 -21.26 15.56
C GLY A 13 -1.60 -19.76 15.72
N ALA A 14 -1.33 -19.28 16.93
CA ALA A 14 -1.00 -17.88 17.18
C ALA A 14 0.35 -17.57 16.51
N GLY A 15 0.30 -17.18 15.24
CA GLY A 15 1.44 -16.72 14.46
C GLY A 15 0.98 -15.54 13.63
N ASP A 16 1.47 -14.36 14.00
CA ASP A 16 1.46 -13.11 13.25
C ASP A 16 0.41 -13.03 12.11
N ARG A 17 -0.84 -12.73 12.48
CA ARG A 17 -1.86 -12.34 11.49
C ARG A 17 -1.43 -10.98 10.96
N GLY A 18 -0.60 -11.02 9.93
CA GLY A 18 -0.15 -9.86 9.19
C GLY A 18 -1.34 -8.94 8.92
N MET A 19 -1.17 -7.68 9.30
CA MET A 19 -2.10 -6.57 9.09
C MET A 19 -2.89 -6.69 7.77
N PRO A 20 -4.19 -6.31 7.73
CA PRO A 20 -4.87 -6.05 6.47
C PRO A 20 -4.01 -5.09 5.65
N THR A 21 -3.37 -5.63 4.62
CA THR A 21 -2.20 -4.97 4.04
C THR A 21 -2.64 -3.64 3.45
N LEU A 22 -1.82 -2.59 3.61
CA LEU A 22 -2.02 -1.23 3.11
C LEU A 22 -1.97 -1.17 1.57
N ARG A 23 -2.76 -2.01 0.90
CA ARG A 23 -2.99 -2.01 -0.54
C ARG A 23 -4.42 -1.57 -0.84
N CYS A 24 -4.88 -0.53 -0.15
CA CYS A 24 -5.91 0.36 -0.68
C CYS A 24 -5.52 0.75 -2.13
N PRO A 25 -6.44 1.07 -3.05
CA PRO A 25 -6.09 1.53 -4.41
C PRO A 25 -5.22 2.81 -4.37
N GLY A 26 -3.91 2.61 -4.20
CA GLY A 26 -2.93 3.64 -3.93
C GLY A 26 -2.17 3.44 -2.61
N GLU A 27 -0.93 2.99 -2.70
CA GLU A 27 0.04 3.26 -1.63
C GLU A 27 0.22 4.78 -1.41
N PRO A 28 0.35 5.24 -0.16
CA PRO A 28 0.53 6.67 0.13
C PRO A 28 1.78 7.26 -0.54
N VAL A 29 2.85 6.47 -0.68
CA VAL A 29 4.08 6.86 -1.38
C VAL A 29 4.12 6.21 -2.75
N LYS A 30 3.96 7.00 -3.81
CA LYS A 30 4.00 6.56 -5.21
C LYS A 30 5.41 6.43 -5.76
N SER A 31 6.31 7.32 -5.36
CA SER A 31 7.66 7.33 -5.89
C SER A 31 8.70 7.82 -4.90
N LEU A 32 9.92 7.31 -5.04
CA LEU A 32 11.10 7.74 -4.31
C LEU A 32 12.16 8.21 -5.28
N GLN A 33 12.99 9.17 -4.86
CA GLN A 33 14.09 9.68 -5.68
C GLN A 33 15.43 9.20 -5.12
N ARG A 34 16.36 8.92 -6.02
CA ARG A 34 17.77 8.61 -5.73
C ARG A 34 18.67 9.39 -6.68
N ILE A 35 19.89 9.63 -6.25
CA ILE A 35 20.95 10.23 -7.05
C ILE A 35 22.06 9.19 -7.18
N ALA A 36 22.54 8.96 -8.40
CA ALA A 36 23.64 8.05 -8.64
C ALA A 36 24.94 8.63 -8.05
N SER A 37 25.57 7.95 -7.10
CA SER A 37 26.83 8.39 -6.50
C SER A 37 28.04 8.22 -7.43
N GLN A 38 27.90 7.35 -8.42
CA GLN A 38 28.88 7.00 -9.44
C GLN A 38 28.15 6.46 -10.67
N ASP A 39 28.89 6.27 -11.75
CA ASP A 39 28.39 5.60 -12.94
C ASP A 39 27.96 4.16 -12.58
N VAL A 40 26.74 3.79 -12.95
CA VAL A 40 26.15 2.48 -12.64
C VAL A 40 25.29 2.00 -13.80
N GLU A 41 25.48 0.74 -14.18
CA GLU A 41 24.62 0.08 -15.17
C GLU A 41 23.43 -0.58 -14.45
N MET A 42 22.21 -0.23 -14.88
CA MET A 42 20.97 -0.77 -14.33
C MET A 42 20.02 -1.16 -15.47
N ARG A 43 19.64 -2.44 -15.53
CA ARG A 43 18.72 -2.99 -16.55
C ARG A 43 19.16 -2.64 -17.99
N GLY A 44 20.47 -2.70 -18.27
CA GLY A 44 21.04 -2.38 -19.59
C GLY A 44 21.05 -0.88 -19.92
N LYS A 45 20.92 -0.01 -18.92
CA LYS A 45 21.04 1.45 -19.06
C LYS A 45 22.13 1.97 -18.14
N LEU A 46 23.03 2.80 -18.68
CA LEU A 46 24.04 3.50 -17.89
C LEU A 46 23.41 4.75 -17.26
N LEU A 47 23.39 4.79 -15.93
CA LEU A 47 23.14 6.00 -15.16
C LEU A 47 24.49 6.61 -14.82
N ARG A 48 24.71 7.87 -15.17
CA ARG A 48 25.95 8.58 -14.86
C ARG A 48 25.91 9.10 -13.43
N LYS A 49 27.09 9.35 -12.87
CA LYS A 49 27.24 10.06 -11.60
C LYS A 49 26.42 11.35 -11.60
N ASN A 50 25.69 11.58 -10.51
CA ASN A 50 24.76 12.68 -10.27
C ASN A 50 23.43 12.62 -11.06
N ASP A 51 23.17 11.58 -11.85
CA ASP A 51 21.85 11.41 -12.46
C ASP A 51 20.78 11.19 -11.39
N HIS A 52 19.64 11.86 -11.56
CA HIS A 52 18.46 11.67 -10.72
C HIS A 52 17.62 10.51 -11.27
N SER A 53 17.45 9.47 -10.47
CA SER A 53 16.53 8.37 -10.78
C SER A 53 15.28 8.44 -9.90
N ARG A 54 14.11 8.24 -10.50
CA ARG A 54 12.83 8.15 -9.80
C ARG A 54 12.28 6.74 -9.90
N TRP A 55 12.00 6.16 -8.74
CA TRP A 55 11.54 4.79 -8.60
C TRP A 55 10.07 4.82 -8.25
N PHE A 56 9.23 4.27 -9.13
CA PHE A 56 7.79 4.24 -8.93
C PHE A 56 7.39 2.99 -8.13
N ILE A 57 7.20 3.20 -6.84
CA ILE A 57 6.73 2.19 -5.86
C ILE A 57 5.37 1.63 -6.30
N SER A 58 4.49 2.49 -6.80
CA SER A 58 3.18 2.12 -7.36
C SER A 58 3.23 1.14 -8.52
N SER A 59 4.28 1.22 -9.34
CA SER A 59 4.53 0.29 -10.43
C SER A 59 5.14 -1.01 -9.91
N ALA A 60 6.10 -0.93 -8.99
CA ALA A 60 6.75 -2.10 -8.39
C ALA A 60 5.73 -3.00 -7.65
N ASN A 61 4.80 -2.42 -6.89
CA ASN A 61 3.74 -3.14 -6.18
C ASN A 61 2.62 -3.70 -7.09
N ARG A 62 2.74 -3.53 -8.40
CA ARG A 62 1.87 -4.10 -9.43
C ARG A 62 2.63 -4.98 -10.43
N ALA A 63 3.90 -5.29 -10.16
CA ALA A 63 4.72 -6.08 -11.06
C ALA A 63 4.16 -7.51 -11.22
N PRO A 64 3.73 -7.94 -12.42
CA PRO A 64 3.18 -9.29 -12.64
C PRO A 64 4.18 -10.42 -12.36
N LYS A 65 5.48 -10.11 -12.42
CA LYS A 65 6.56 -11.04 -12.07
C LYS A 65 6.60 -11.39 -10.58
N THR A 66 5.98 -10.57 -9.74
CA THR A 66 5.99 -10.72 -8.27
C THR A 66 4.60 -11.02 -7.73
N PHE A 67 3.55 -10.43 -8.32
CA PHE A 67 2.19 -10.52 -7.84
C PHE A 67 1.29 -11.17 -8.91
N MET A 68 0.69 -12.32 -8.59
CA MET A 68 -0.42 -12.89 -9.37
C MET A 68 -1.63 -11.95 -9.28
N ASP A 69 -2.34 -11.74 -10.37
CA ASP A 69 -3.49 -10.81 -10.46
C ASP A 69 -3.22 -9.46 -9.77
N PRO A 70 -2.24 -8.68 -10.28
CA PRO A 70 -1.74 -7.50 -9.57
C PRO A 70 -2.81 -6.42 -9.42
N ASP A 71 -3.85 -6.37 -10.23
CA ASP A 71 -4.88 -5.33 -10.10
C ASP A 71 -6.01 -5.71 -9.13
N THR A 72 -6.05 -6.96 -8.67
CA THR A 72 -7.05 -7.42 -7.69
C THR A 72 -6.65 -6.99 -6.28
N PHE A 73 -7.58 -6.33 -5.59
CA PHE A 73 -7.48 -6.05 -4.15
C PHE A 73 -7.86 -7.31 -3.36
N ASP A 74 -6.87 -7.88 -2.68
CA ASP A 74 -7.04 -9.05 -1.81
C ASP A 74 -6.35 -8.79 -0.47
N ILE A 75 -7.16 -8.67 0.59
CA ILE A 75 -6.69 -8.42 1.96
C ILE A 75 -6.01 -9.64 2.58
N ASN A 76 -6.26 -10.85 2.06
CA ASN A 76 -5.73 -12.11 2.55
C ASN A 76 -4.50 -12.58 1.76
N ARG A 77 -4.02 -11.75 0.81
CA ARG A 77 -2.88 -12.09 -0.05
C ARG A 77 -1.66 -12.43 0.80
N TYR A 78 -1.13 -13.64 0.61
CA TYR A 78 0.09 -14.10 1.25
C TYR A 78 0.88 -15.02 0.32
N PRO A 79 2.21 -14.84 0.18
CA PRO A 79 3.02 -13.75 0.72
C PRO A 79 2.70 -12.39 0.06
N ASN A 80 3.01 -11.28 0.76
CA ASN A 80 2.79 -9.93 0.23
C ASN A 80 4.06 -9.05 0.32
N PRO A 81 5.07 -9.28 -0.55
CA PRO A 81 6.36 -8.60 -0.50
C PRO A 81 6.31 -7.18 -1.13
N HIS A 82 5.39 -6.34 -0.69
CA HIS A 82 5.24 -4.97 -1.17
C HIS A 82 6.37 -4.06 -0.66
N VAL A 83 6.74 -3.05 -1.46
CA VAL A 83 7.79 -2.06 -1.15
C VAL A 83 7.24 -0.69 -0.76
N ALA A 84 5.99 -0.63 -0.27
CA ALA A 84 5.31 0.61 0.11
C ALA A 84 6.04 1.39 1.22
N PHE A 85 6.79 0.69 2.09
CA PHE A 85 7.63 1.28 3.14
C PHE A 85 9.10 1.47 2.71
N GLY A 86 9.38 1.41 1.40
CA GLY A 86 10.75 1.37 0.88
C GLY A 86 11.44 0.04 1.16
N SER A 87 12.75 0.02 0.94
CA SER A 87 13.60 -1.16 1.16
C SER A 87 15.06 -0.73 1.38
N GLY A 88 15.86 -1.62 1.98
CA GLY A 88 17.27 -1.40 2.27
C GLY A 88 17.51 -0.41 3.42
N ILE A 89 18.64 0.31 3.35
CA ILE A 89 19.10 1.23 4.41
C ILE A 89 18.15 2.40 4.70
N HIS A 90 17.23 2.69 3.78
CA HIS A 90 16.19 3.72 3.93
C HIS A 90 14.79 3.11 4.08
N HIS A 91 14.69 1.85 4.53
CA HIS A 91 13.40 1.28 4.92
C HIS A 91 12.76 2.16 6.01
N CYS A 92 11.46 2.39 5.88
CA CYS A 92 10.74 3.31 6.76
C CYS A 92 10.88 2.89 8.23
N LEU A 93 11.50 3.75 9.02
CA LEU A 93 11.68 3.54 10.46
C LEU A 93 10.34 3.44 11.19
N GLY A 94 9.35 4.22 10.75
CA GLY A 94 7.99 4.23 11.30
C GLY A 94 7.08 3.11 10.79
N ALA A 95 7.58 2.16 10.00
CA ALA A 95 6.72 1.16 9.35
C ALA A 95 5.93 0.30 10.36
N THR A 96 6.48 0.01 11.53
CA THR A 96 5.77 -0.74 12.57
C THR A 96 4.68 0.10 13.22
N LEU A 97 4.99 1.37 13.55
CA LEU A 97 4.03 2.29 14.15
C LEU A 97 2.86 2.58 13.19
N ALA A 98 3.15 2.89 11.93
CA ALA A 98 2.13 3.17 10.93
C ALA A 98 1.18 1.97 10.69
N ARG A 99 1.70 0.75 10.80
CA ARG A 99 0.88 -0.46 10.74
C ARG A 99 -0.06 -0.57 11.94
N LEU A 100 0.47 -0.38 13.15
CA LEU A 100 -0.33 -0.39 14.37
C LEU A 100 -1.44 0.68 14.33
N GLU A 101 -1.08 1.91 13.99
CA GLU A 101 -2.04 3.02 13.87
C GLU A 101 -3.13 2.71 12.84
N GLY A 102 -2.73 2.22 11.65
CA GLY A 102 -3.68 1.84 10.60
C GLY A 102 -4.61 0.69 11.03
N GLN A 103 -4.09 -0.30 11.75
CA GLN A 103 -4.88 -1.41 12.28
C GLN A 103 -5.95 -0.92 13.25
N GLU A 104 -5.55 -0.16 14.27
CA GLU A 104 -6.47 0.30 15.29
C GLU A 104 -7.48 1.31 14.73
N ALA A 105 -7.06 2.22 13.85
CA ALA A 105 -7.95 3.19 13.22
C ALA A 105 -9.02 2.51 12.34
N ILE A 106 -8.61 1.60 11.43
CA ILE A 106 -9.54 0.91 10.53
C ILE A 106 -10.49 0.01 11.34
N LYS A 107 -9.97 -0.71 12.34
CA LYS A 107 -10.78 -1.55 13.22
C LYS A 107 -11.81 -0.72 13.98
N ALA A 108 -11.40 0.36 14.63
CA ALA A 108 -12.30 1.22 15.38
C ALA A 108 -13.39 1.86 14.49
N LEU A 109 -13.04 2.26 13.26
CA LEU A 109 -14.01 2.76 12.29
C LEU A 109 -15.04 1.69 11.92
N ALA A 110 -14.60 0.48 11.59
CA ALA A 110 -15.48 -0.62 11.20
C ALA A 110 -16.39 -1.08 12.36
N GLU A 111 -15.90 -1.10 13.60
CA GLU A 111 -16.67 -1.49 14.77
C GLU A 111 -17.69 -0.42 15.18
N ARG A 112 -17.34 0.87 15.07
CA ARG A 112 -18.19 1.99 15.52
C ARG A 112 -19.21 2.45 14.48
N PHE A 113 -18.88 2.34 13.20
CA PHE A 113 -19.71 2.83 12.09
C PHE A 113 -19.95 1.72 11.06
N PRO A 114 -20.78 0.71 11.37
CA PRO A 114 -21.00 -0.44 10.49
C PRO A 114 -21.75 -0.08 9.20
N SER A 115 -22.50 1.03 9.18
CA SER A 115 -23.18 1.58 7.99
C SER A 115 -22.40 2.72 7.33
N LEU A 116 -21.08 2.81 7.54
CA LEU A 116 -20.25 3.85 6.92
C LEU A 116 -20.22 3.68 5.40
N GLU A 117 -20.73 4.66 4.68
CA GLU A 117 -20.76 4.70 3.22
C GLU A 117 -20.09 5.97 2.70
N LEU A 118 -19.58 5.92 1.46
CA LEU A 118 -19.08 7.10 0.78
C LEU A 118 -20.25 7.98 0.36
N GLU A 119 -20.19 9.27 0.67
CA GLU A 119 -21.20 10.23 0.21
C GLU A 119 -21.10 10.48 -1.30
N THR A 120 -19.89 10.31 -1.86
CA THR A 120 -19.60 10.50 -3.28
C THR A 120 -18.46 9.57 -3.73
N GLU A 121 -18.52 9.11 -4.98
CA GLU A 121 -17.42 8.40 -5.64
C GLU A 121 -16.41 9.37 -6.30
N GLU A 122 -16.77 10.65 -6.42
CA GLU A 122 -15.89 11.70 -6.95
C GLU A 122 -14.91 12.17 -5.88
N LEU A 123 -13.73 11.57 -5.89
CA LEU A 123 -12.69 11.84 -4.90
C LEU A 123 -11.58 12.75 -5.45
N GLU A 124 -11.30 13.84 -4.73
CA GLU A 124 -10.19 14.74 -5.06
C GLU A 124 -8.88 14.31 -4.39
N TYR A 125 -7.84 14.17 -5.20
CA TYR A 125 -6.48 13.92 -4.72
C TYR A 125 -5.64 15.19 -4.71
N GLN A 126 -4.71 15.28 -3.76
CA GLN A 126 -3.67 16.31 -3.80
C GLN A 126 -2.71 16.07 -4.99
N PRO A 127 -2.40 17.10 -5.79
CA PRO A 127 -1.46 16.97 -6.91
C PRO A 127 -0.03 16.77 -6.36
N SER A 128 0.48 15.55 -6.47
CA SER A 128 1.84 15.21 -6.05
C SER A 128 2.40 14.09 -6.91
N ILE A 129 3.70 14.09 -7.22
CA ILE A 129 4.37 12.95 -7.87
C ILE A 129 4.83 11.90 -6.85
N THR A 130 5.06 12.33 -5.61
CA THR A 130 5.61 11.50 -4.53
C THR A 130 4.49 10.84 -3.75
N PHE A 131 3.42 11.57 -3.44
CA PHE A 131 2.36 11.10 -2.54
C PHE A 131 1.03 10.89 -3.25
N ARG A 132 0.20 10.00 -2.70
CA ARG A 132 -1.21 9.85 -3.04
C ARG A 132 -2.01 10.08 -1.77
N SER A 133 -2.62 11.25 -1.69
CA SER A 133 -3.42 11.67 -0.55
C SER A 133 -4.72 12.27 -1.05
N LEU A 134 -5.83 11.88 -0.43
CA LEU A 134 -7.11 12.53 -0.62
C LEU A 134 -7.11 13.89 0.06
N LYS A 135 -7.81 14.87 -0.53
CA LYS A 135 -8.09 16.15 0.14
C LYS A 135 -9.11 15.98 1.26
N SER A 136 -10.12 15.16 1.00
CA SER A 136 -11.18 14.78 1.94
C SER A 136 -11.73 13.39 1.55
N LEU A 137 -12.39 12.72 2.49
CA LEU A 137 -13.16 11.50 2.25
C LEU A 137 -14.56 11.69 2.84
N PRO A 138 -15.50 12.27 2.07
CA PRO A 138 -16.87 12.50 2.53
C PRO A 138 -17.60 11.17 2.76
N VAL A 139 -18.21 11.02 3.93
CA VAL A 139 -18.87 9.77 4.37
C VAL A 139 -20.16 10.06 5.11
N THR A 140 -21.10 9.11 5.03
CA THR A 140 -22.34 9.07 5.80
C THR A 140 -22.40 7.78 6.62
N TRP A 141 -23.15 7.75 7.73
CA TRP A 141 -23.20 6.57 8.62
C TRP A 141 -24.55 6.41 9.35
N ASN A 142 -25.64 6.85 8.71
CA ASN A 142 -26.98 6.73 9.29
C ASN A 142 -27.47 5.27 9.37
#